data_AF-A0A9D2BPH4-F1
#
_entry.id   AF-A0A9D2BPH4-F1
#
_cell.length_a   1.000
_cell.length_b   1.000
_cell.length_c   1.000
_cell.angle_alpha   90.00
_cell.angle_beta   90.00
_cell.angle_gamma   90.00
#
_symmetry.space_group_name_H-M   'P 1'
#
loop_
_entity.id
_entity.type
_entity.pdbx_description
1 polymer ?
#
loop_
_entity_poly.entity_id
_entity_poly.type
_entity_poly.pdbx_seq_one_letter_code
_entity_poly.pdbx_strand_id
1 'polypeptide(L)'
;MRKFLYILLLWVVIGGLSAQNGNYADMSALLENKVWKVQLPQDKQYTMEMEFRDAGWRSVFLYDGKRTETFHSYSLCDDTIKVFESRGNHIIKELTDNTLVFQYLPDTLTVGVGLVRCITDNSLQGQRKNEKRLDSIWRADNIWNLGVLDRSGKPFKDLSAIEPPRWAIWNYDLEKYFTSQMIYPEQQLKKNQAGYSIAMFSIDTLGLPCDINILTSFHKDFDKEVVRLTRELPHCLPCRDKDGKRMECFYTVYVPFLPQHYRDRVKADSIAEEELKQCFVEWEAISYFQEGKPWSAQEYITQRLVYDPAPLGNKQQARGIYTVRINSYGEVYETKVLRSCGIEDWDNQVLEIIREMPRWTPTINYYGKGEYRESVWTIPIIFRKGENIQ
;
A
#
# COMPACT_ATOMS: atom_id res chain seq x y z
N MET A 1 47.00 36.46 49.80
CA MET A 1 46.67 36.96 48.43
C MET A 1 45.83 35.90 47.74
N ARG A 2 44.50 35.88 47.96
CA ARG A 2 43.48 36.21 46.96
C ARG A 2 43.91 35.90 45.51
N LYS A 3 43.34 34.86 44.92
CA LYS A 3 42.47 35.00 43.73
C LYS A 3 41.53 33.80 43.65
N PHE A 4 40.26 34.15 43.52
CA PHE A 4 39.07 33.32 43.48
C PHE A 4 39.03 32.46 42.22
N LEU A 5 38.53 31.23 42.31
CA LEU A 5 37.80 30.61 41.21
C LEU A 5 36.42 30.19 41.74
N TYR A 6 35.41 30.88 41.25
CA TYR A 6 34.00 30.60 41.49
C TYR A 6 33.57 29.35 40.72
N ILE A 7 32.84 28.49 41.41
CA ILE A 7 31.96 27.45 40.84
C ILE A 7 30.62 28.14 40.53
N LEU A 8 29.99 27.81 39.40
CA LEU A 8 28.58 27.37 39.28
C LEU A 8 27.95 27.73 37.92
N LEU A 9 27.55 26.64 37.26
CA LEU A 9 26.22 26.40 36.68
C LEU A 9 25.76 27.12 35.39
N LEU A 10 25.22 26.25 34.52
CA LEU A 10 23.90 26.38 33.86
C LEU A 10 23.80 27.33 32.65
N TRP A 11 23.73 26.75 31.46
CA TRP A 11 22.48 26.59 30.69
C TRP A 11 22.79 26.19 29.24
N VAL A 12 22.35 24.99 28.87
CA VAL A 12 22.10 24.65 27.47
C VAL A 12 20.80 25.36 27.09
N VAL A 13 20.93 26.56 26.54
CA VAL A 13 19.86 27.19 25.77
C VAL A 13 20.02 26.70 24.33
N ILE A 14 19.19 25.74 23.92
CA ILE A 14 18.96 25.50 22.49
C ILE A 14 18.03 26.63 22.03
N GLY A 15 18.64 27.78 21.72
CA GLY A 15 17.99 28.85 20.99
C GLY A 15 18.06 28.51 19.51
N GLY A 16 16.89 28.29 18.88
CA GLY A 16 16.80 28.25 17.43
C GLY A 16 17.38 29.52 16.83
N LEU A 17 18.35 29.38 15.93
CA LEU A 17 18.85 30.47 15.11
C LEU A 17 18.24 30.34 13.73
N SER A 18 17.40 31.34 13.42
CA SER A 18 16.88 31.55 12.07
C SER A 18 18.02 31.77 11.10
N ALA A 19 17.78 31.39 9.84
CA ALA A 19 18.65 31.68 8.70
C ALA A 19 19.10 33.15 8.74
N GLN A 20 20.37 33.38 9.03
CA GLN A 20 21.05 34.61 8.69
C GLN A 20 21.99 34.31 7.54
N ASN A 21 21.71 35.00 6.44
CA ASN A 21 22.52 35.08 5.25
C ASN A 21 23.91 35.61 5.65
N GLY A 22 24.94 34.77 5.63
CA GLY A 22 26.28 35.12 6.10
C GLY A 22 27.36 34.27 5.42
N ASN A 23 27.93 34.82 4.36
CA ASN A 23 29.21 34.47 3.72
C ASN A 23 29.68 33.00 3.76
N TYR A 24 29.43 32.27 2.66
CA TYR A 24 29.74 30.85 2.44
C TYR A 24 31.23 30.49 2.26
N ALA A 25 32.17 31.43 2.42
CA ALA A 25 33.60 31.14 2.26
C ALA A 25 34.19 30.30 3.42
N ASP A 26 33.60 30.38 4.61
CA ASP A 26 34.20 29.80 5.83
C ASP A 26 33.80 28.33 6.06
N MET A 27 32.68 27.86 5.49
CA MET A 27 32.24 26.47 5.64
C MET A 27 33.06 25.49 4.78
N SER A 28 33.53 25.89 3.60
CA SER A 28 34.39 25.07 2.75
C SER A 28 35.75 24.80 3.40
N ALA A 29 36.32 25.80 4.08
CA ALA A 29 37.55 25.65 4.85
C ALA A 29 37.38 24.73 6.07
N LEU A 30 36.19 24.73 6.68
CA LEU A 30 35.85 23.89 7.83
C LEU A 30 35.62 22.42 7.43
N LEU A 31 35.08 22.17 6.22
CA LEU A 31 34.91 20.85 5.62
C LEU A 31 36.22 20.27 5.09
N GLU A 32 37.06 21.06 4.41
CA GLU A 32 38.43 20.66 4.05
C GLU A 32 39.17 20.20 5.32
N ASN A 33 39.18 21.00 6.40
CA ASN A 33 39.90 20.66 7.64
C ASN A 33 39.42 19.37 8.34
N LYS A 34 38.17 18.94 8.15
CA LYS A 34 37.65 17.70 8.75
C LYS A 34 37.94 16.47 7.90
N VAL A 35 37.86 16.58 6.58
CA VAL A 35 38.23 15.49 5.64
C VAL A 35 39.74 15.20 5.71
N TRP A 36 40.58 16.25 5.84
CA TRP A 36 42.03 16.11 5.97
C TRP A 36 42.51 15.54 7.33
N LYS A 37 41.63 15.36 8.32
CA LYS A 37 41.97 14.71 9.60
C LYS A 37 41.88 13.19 9.57
N VAL A 38 41.30 12.60 8.52
CA VAL A 38 41.35 11.16 8.28
C VAL A 38 42.61 10.88 7.46
N GLN A 39 43.66 10.35 8.11
CA GLN A 39 44.90 9.96 7.41
C GLN A 39 44.63 8.75 6.52
N LEU A 40 44.35 9.00 5.25
CA LEU A 40 44.27 7.96 4.23
C LEU A 40 45.68 7.44 3.89
N PRO A 41 45.90 6.11 3.83
CA PRO A 41 47.17 5.52 3.42
C PRO A 41 47.69 6.05 2.07
N GLN A 42 48.97 6.45 2.05
CA GLN A 42 49.67 6.89 0.84
C GLN A 42 49.85 5.72 -0.14
N ASP A 43 49.84 6.00 -1.44
CA ASP A 43 50.03 5.03 -2.54
C ASP A 43 48.91 3.99 -2.72
N LYS A 44 47.74 4.24 -2.14
CA LYS A 44 46.53 3.46 -2.41
C LYS A 44 45.61 4.17 -3.41
N GLN A 45 44.94 3.34 -4.22
CA GLN A 45 43.96 3.78 -5.19
C GLN A 45 42.57 3.78 -4.51
N TYR A 46 41.90 4.92 -4.56
CA TYR A 46 40.60 5.13 -3.94
C TYR A 46 39.55 5.38 -5.02
N THR A 47 38.38 4.76 -4.85
CA THR A 47 37.24 4.94 -5.75
C THR A 47 36.16 5.72 -5.02
N MET A 48 35.73 6.82 -5.61
CA MET A 48 34.63 7.63 -5.13
C MET A 48 33.47 7.52 -6.11
N GLU A 49 32.29 7.19 -5.58
CA GLU A 49 31.05 7.03 -6.35
C GLU A 49 29.97 7.96 -5.81
N MET A 50 29.21 8.55 -6.72
CA MET A 50 28.08 9.44 -6.47
C MET A 50 27.09 9.24 -7.59
N GLU A 51 25.83 9.20 -7.20
CA GLU A 51 24.75 8.89 -8.11
C GLU A 51 23.95 10.17 -8.38
N PHE A 52 23.88 10.56 -9.64
CA PHE A 52 22.97 11.61 -10.10
C PHE A 52 21.78 10.95 -10.78
N ARG A 53 20.62 11.61 -10.70
CA ARG A 53 19.31 11.07 -11.09
C ARG A 53 19.28 10.34 -12.44
N ASP A 54 20.16 10.67 -13.40
CA ASP A 54 20.26 10.02 -14.71
C ASP A 54 21.72 9.68 -15.14
N ALA A 55 22.70 9.68 -14.23
CA ALA A 55 24.09 9.32 -14.53
C ALA A 55 24.88 8.90 -13.27
N GLY A 56 25.75 7.89 -13.40
CA GLY A 56 26.69 7.49 -12.35
C GLY A 56 28.04 8.24 -12.48
N TRP A 57 28.54 8.79 -11.38
CA TRP A 57 29.91 9.30 -11.27
C TRP A 57 30.76 8.26 -10.55
N ARG A 58 31.84 7.84 -11.21
CA ARG A 58 32.88 6.97 -10.64
C ARG A 58 34.23 7.61 -10.94
N SER A 59 34.96 8.02 -9.91
CA SER A 59 36.32 8.53 -10.06
C SER A 59 37.27 7.67 -9.26
N VAL A 60 38.38 7.29 -9.90
CA VAL A 60 39.45 6.52 -9.26
C VAL A 60 40.68 7.41 -9.22
N PHE A 61 41.18 7.70 -8.02
CA PHE A 61 42.36 8.55 -7.83
C PHE A 61 43.42 7.86 -6.99
N LEU A 62 44.67 8.23 -7.23
CA LEU A 62 45.84 7.71 -6.54
C LEU A 62 46.31 8.79 -5.56
N TYR A 63 46.30 8.48 -4.27
CA TYR A 63 46.61 9.46 -3.23
C TYR A 63 48.13 9.54 -3.02
N ASP A 64 48.76 10.56 -3.63
CA ASP A 64 50.22 10.79 -3.59
C ASP A 64 50.65 11.99 -2.71
N GLY A 65 49.69 12.66 -2.05
CA GLY A 65 49.95 13.79 -1.16
C GLY A 65 50.22 15.14 -1.84
N LYS A 66 50.09 15.26 -3.17
CA LYS A 66 50.18 16.54 -3.89
C LYS A 66 48.83 16.99 -4.43
N ARG A 67 48.58 18.30 -4.43
CA ARG A 67 47.38 18.92 -4.98
C ARG A 67 47.45 18.89 -6.52
N THR A 68 46.88 17.86 -7.13
CA THR A 68 46.63 17.81 -8.57
C THR A 68 45.27 18.43 -8.89
N GLU A 69 45.20 19.30 -9.89
CA GLU A 69 43.92 19.75 -10.45
C GLU A 69 43.22 18.54 -11.07
N THR A 70 42.11 18.12 -10.47
CA THR A 70 41.31 16.99 -10.94
C THR A 70 40.47 17.42 -12.14
N PHE A 71 40.85 16.96 -13.33
CA PHE A 71 40.01 17.04 -14.52
C PHE A 71 39.05 15.84 -14.53
N HIS A 72 37.75 16.09 -14.53
CA HIS A 72 36.73 15.04 -14.60
C HIS A 72 36.17 14.92 -16.03
N SER A 73 36.21 13.71 -16.57
CA SER A 73 35.52 13.34 -17.81
C SER A 73 34.37 12.40 -17.51
N TYR A 74 33.22 12.63 -18.14
CA TYR A 74 31.98 11.87 -17.99
C TYR A 74 31.62 11.22 -19.32
N SER A 75 30.91 10.09 -19.34
CA SER A 75 30.31 9.54 -20.56
C SER A 75 28.80 9.57 -20.45
N LEU A 76 28.12 10.18 -21.42
CA LEU A 76 26.66 10.14 -21.54
C LEU A 76 26.33 9.50 -22.88
N CYS A 77 25.77 8.28 -22.87
CA CYS A 77 25.49 7.50 -24.09
C CYS A 77 26.67 7.52 -25.10
N ASP A 78 27.77 6.84 -24.73
CA ASP A 78 28.97 6.60 -25.55
C ASP A 78 29.79 7.82 -26.03
N ASP A 79 29.38 9.06 -25.74
CA ASP A 79 30.19 10.26 -25.96
C ASP A 79 30.83 10.80 -24.67
N THR A 80 32.12 11.15 -24.73
CA THR A 80 32.92 11.62 -23.58
C THR A 80 32.84 13.14 -23.41
N ILE A 81 32.23 13.61 -22.32
CA ILE A 81 32.10 15.00 -21.89
C ILE A 81 33.28 15.35 -20.96
N LYS A 82 33.90 16.53 -21.13
CA LYS A 82 34.88 17.09 -20.18
C LYS A 82 34.24 18.26 -19.43
N VAL A 83 34.35 18.30 -18.11
CA VAL A 83 33.80 19.37 -17.27
C VAL A 83 34.93 20.14 -16.60
N PHE A 84 34.77 21.46 -16.53
CA PHE A 84 35.65 22.37 -15.79
C PHE A 84 34.92 22.90 -14.57
N GLU A 85 35.56 22.86 -13.40
CA GLU A 85 34.97 23.28 -12.14
C GLU A 85 35.20 24.78 -11.90
N SER A 86 34.11 25.51 -11.60
CA SER A 86 34.12 26.87 -11.05
C SER A 86 33.55 26.77 -9.64
N ARG A 87 34.28 27.27 -8.64
CA ARG A 87 34.13 27.01 -7.20
C ARG A 87 32.86 27.60 -6.53
N GLY A 88 31.68 27.36 -7.08
CA GLY A 88 30.43 27.89 -6.54
C GLY A 88 29.33 26.86 -6.59
N ASN A 89 28.60 26.71 -5.47
CA ASN A 89 27.25 26.13 -5.38
C ASN A 89 27.16 24.60 -5.10
N HIS A 90 27.45 24.24 -3.85
CA HIS A 90 27.04 22.97 -3.25
C HIS A 90 25.96 23.23 -2.18
N ILE A 91 24.86 22.46 -2.19
CA ILE A 91 23.84 22.50 -1.14
C ILE A 91 23.90 21.19 -0.35
N ILE A 92 24.29 21.25 0.92
CA ILE A 92 24.31 20.07 1.81
C ILE A 92 22.87 19.71 2.16
N LYS A 93 22.49 18.44 1.92
CA LYS A 93 21.17 17.91 2.26
C LYS A 93 21.16 17.13 3.55
N GLU A 94 22.23 16.41 3.85
CA GLU A 94 22.33 15.58 5.04
C GLU A 94 23.80 15.37 5.43
N LEU A 95 24.07 15.34 6.74
CA LEU A 95 25.39 15.02 7.29
C LEU A 95 25.20 14.14 8.53
N THR A 96 25.70 12.92 8.48
CA THR A 96 25.81 11.99 9.61
C THR A 96 27.28 11.68 9.90
N ASP A 97 27.56 10.92 10.96
CA ASP A 97 28.92 10.58 11.39
C ASP A 97 29.77 9.92 10.29
N ASN A 98 29.13 9.27 9.29
CA ASN A 98 29.81 8.56 8.20
C ASN A 98 29.35 8.97 6.78
N THR A 99 28.34 9.82 6.63
CA THR A 99 27.78 10.12 5.30
C THR A 99 27.49 11.61 5.15
N LEU A 100 28.11 12.24 4.15
CA LEU A 100 27.83 13.61 3.72
C LEU A 100 27.12 13.58 2.37
N VAL A 101 25.88 14.05 2.34
CA VAL A 101 25.06 14.15 1.12
C VAL A 101 24.96 15.62 0.72
N PHE A 102 25.47 15.95 -0.46
CA PHE A 102 25.33 17.28 -1.05
C PHE A 102 24.78 17.20 -2.47
N GLN A 103 24.07 18.25 -2.86
CA GLN A 103 23.60 18.49 -4.21
C GLN A 103 24.53 19.50 -4.87
N TYR A 104 25.23 19.07 -5.92
CA TYR A 104 26.04 19.93 -6.77
C TYR A 104 25.25 20.36 -8.02
N LEU A 105 25.28 21.64 -8.33
CA LEU A 105 24.73 22.22 -9.56
C LEU A 105 25.91 22.90 -10.27
N PRO A 106 26.44 22.36 -11.37
CA PRO A 106 27.50 23.05 -12.10
C PRO A 106 26.97 24.38 -12.67
N ASP A 107 27.72 25.46 -12.47
CA ASP A 107 27.33 26.79 -12.96
C ASP A 107 27.32 26.86 -14.50
N THR A 108 28.14 26.06 -15.20
CA THR A 108 28.12 25.94 -16.68
C THR A 108 28.64 24.56 -17.14
N LEU A 109 28.06 24.03 -18.21
CA LEU A 109 28.50 22.83 -18.94
C LEU A 109 28.81 23.23 -20.38
N THR A 110 30.05 23.09 -20.83
CA THR A 110 30.46 23.47 -22.19
C THR A 110 31.04 22.26 -22.92
N VAL A 111 30.30 21.75 -23.91
CA VAL A 111 30.79 20.77 -24.89
C VAL A 111 31.08 21.52 -26.20
N GLY A 112 32.06 21.07 -26.97
CA GLY A 112 32.57 21.74 -28.18
C GLY A 112 31.49 22.40 -29.04
N VAL A 113 31.62 23.72 -29.16
CA VAL A 113 30.95 24.65 -30.10
C VAL A 113 29.41 24.54 -30.15
N GLY A 114 28.75 24.69 -29.00
CA GLY A 114 27.30 24.96 -28.94
C GLY A 114 26.78 25.09 -27.51
N LEU A 115 25.92 26.08 -27.25
CA LEU A 115 25.30 26.31 -25.94
C LEU A 115 24.20 25.26 -25.70
N VAL A 116 24.46 24.26 -24.85
CA VAL A 116 23.44 23.28 -24.45
C VAL A 116 22.80 23.73 -23.14
N ARG A 117 21.51 24.04 -23.20
CA ARG A 117 20.67 24.34 -22.04
C ARG A 117 20.26 23.00 -21.41
N CYS A 118 20.65 22.73 -20.15
CA CYS A 118 20.02 21.68 -19.35
C CYS A 118 18.59 22.14 -18.98
N ILE A 119 17.65 21.87 -19.87
CA ILE A 119 16.23 22.10 -19.60
C ILE A 119 15.77 20.91 -18.77
N THR A 120 15.68 21.08 -17.45
CA THR A 120 14.85 20.18 -16.65
C THR A 120 13.44 20.29 -17.20
N ASP A 121 12.90 19.20 -17.74
CA ASP A 121 11.52 19.14 -18.20
C ASP A 121 10.59 19.20 -16.97
N ASN A 122 10.38 20.43 -16.50
CA ASN A 122 9.44 20.76 -15.43
C ASN A 122 7.99 20.75 -15.93
N SER A 123 7.74 20.34 -17.18
CA SER A 123 6.37 20.10 -17.63
C SER A 123 5.72 19.04 -16.74
N LEU A 124 4.41 19.11 -16.63
CA LEU A 124 3.63 18.10 -15.92
C LEU A 124 3.88 16.69 -16.47
N GLN A 125 4.13 16.57 -17.78
CA GLN A 125 4.44 15.29 -18.40
C GLN A 125 5.80 14.74 -17.95
N GLY A 126 6.82 15.59 -17.90
CA GLY A 126 8.15 15.24 -17.38
C GLY A 126 8.09 14.80 -15.91
N GLN A 127 7.35 15.55 -15.09
CA GLN A 127 7.16 15.21 -13.67
C GLN A 127 6.48 13.84 -13.47
N ARG A 128 5.42 13.53 -14.24
CA ARG A 128 4.75 12.22 -14.20
C ARG A 128 5.67 11.08 -14.63
N LYS A 129 6.46 11.27 -15.70
CA LYS A 129 7.44 10.27 -16.15
C LYS A 129 8.49 10.01 -15.07
N ASN A 130 8.97 11.07 -14.42
CA ASN A 130 9.93 10.96 -13.33
C ASN A 130 9.35 10.22 -12.12
N GLU A 131 8.09 10.47 -11.74
CA GLU A 131 7.43 9.71 -10.67
C GLU A 131 7.36 8.22 -10.97
N LYS A 132 6.97 7.84 -12.20
CA LYS A 132 6.93 6.43 -12.62
C LYS A 132 8.31 5.78 -12.57
N ARG A 133 9.34 6.51 -12.99
CA ARG A 133 10.73 6.03 -12.93
C ARG A 133 11.18 5.81 -11.50
N LEU A 134 10.93 6.77 -10.60
CA LEU A 134 11.28 6.66 -9.19
C LEU A 134 10.53 5.51 -8.51
N ASP A 135 9.22 5.39 -8.74
CA ASP A 135 8.41 4.30 -8.21
C ASP A 135 8.91 2.93 -8.69
N SER A 136 9.32 2.82 -9.96
CA SER A 136 9.92 1.60 -10.50
C SER A 136 11.25 1.24 -9.82
N ILE A 137 12.09 2.22 -9.49
CA ILE A 137 13.36 1.99 -8.79
C ILE A 137 13.08 1.50 -7.37
N TRP A 138 12.20 2.21 -6.65
CA TRP A 138 11.84 1.85 -5.28
C TRP A 138 11.23 0.46 -5.16
N ARG A 139 10.42 0.04 -6.13
CA ARG A 139 9.86 -1.31 -6.17
C ARG A 139 10.92 -2.37 -6.47
N ALA A 140 11.94 -2.05 -7.27
CA ALA A 140 13.03 -2.97 -7.56
C ALA A 140 13.96 -3.17 -6.35
N ASP A 141 14.19 -2.11 -5.57
CA ASP A 141 15.01 -2.13 -4.36
C ASP A 141 14.26 -2.74 -3.15
N ASN A 142 12.94 -2.91 -3.27
CA ASN A 142 12.11 -3.44 -2.22
C ASN A 142 12.22 -4.97 -2.14
N ILE A 143 12.93 -5.45 -1.12
CA ILE A 143 13.11 -6.88 -0.82
C ILE A 143 11.96 -7.52 -0.01
N TRP A 144 10.88 -6.79 0.27
CA TRP A 144 9.76 -7.28 1.09
C TRP A 144 8.73 -8.05 0.26
N ASN A 145 8.20 -9.12 0.87
CA ASN A 145 7.06 -9.84 0.31
C ASN A 145 5.77 -9.06 0.61
N LEU A 146 5.28 -8.32 -0.38
CA LEU A 146 4.03 -7.59 -0.30
C LEU A 146 2.84 -8.57 -0.33
N GLY A 147 1.81 -8.29 0.45
CA GLY A 147 0.64 -9.13 0.64
C GLY A 147 0.67 -9.91 1.95
N VAL A 148 0.11 -11.12 1.92
CA VAL A 148 -0.23 -11.90 3.11
C VAL A 148 0.97 -12.73 3.59
N LEU A 149 1.25 -12.68 4.88
CA LEU A 149 2.31 -13.40 5.58
C LEU A 149 1.71 -14.21 6.74
N ASP A 150 2.35 -15.33 7.06
CA ASP A 150 1.97 -16.17 8.20
C ASP A 150 2.27 -15.47 9.54
N ARG A 151 1.83 -16.06 10.66
CA ARG A 151 2.07 -15.53 12.01
C ARG A 151 3.56 -15.40 12.40
N SER A 152 4.47 -16.03 11.68
CA SER A 152 5.92 -15.87 11.88
C SER A 152 6.51 -14.71 11.05
N GLY A 153 5.68 -14.00 10.28
CA GLY A 153 6.09 -12.93 9.38
C GLY A 153 6.72 -13.47 8.08
N LYS A 154 6.52 -14.75 7.76
CA LYS A 154 7.08 -15.37 6.55
C LYS A 154 6.02 -15.49 5.46
N PRO A 155 6.43 -15.45 4.17
CA PRO A 155 5.50 -15.72 3.08
C PRO A 155 4.95 -17.14 3.19
N PHE A 156 3.66 -17.28 2.88
CA PHE A 156 3.09 -18.59 2.67
C PHE A 156 3.79 -19.27 1.49
N LYS A 157 4.32 -20.48 1.71
CA LYS A 157 4.98 -21.27 0.66
C LYS A 157 4.03 -21.64 -0.47
N ASP A 158 2.75 -21.78 -0.14
CA ASP A 158 1.68 -22.09 -1.06
C ASP A 158 0.45 -21.26 -0.69
N LEU A 159 0.11 -20.28 -1.53
CA LEU A 159 -1.06 -19.43 -1.34
C LEU A 159 -2.38 -20.19 -1.60
N SER A 160 -2.36 -21.38 -2.20
CA SER A 160 -3.55 -22.22 -2.34
C SER A 160 -3.95 -22.92 -1.03
N ALA A 161 -3.05 -22.94 -0.03
CA ALA A 161 -3.31 -23.48 1.30
C ALA A 161 -4.12 -22.52 2.19
N ILE A 162 -4.36 -21.29 1.74
CA ILE A 162 -5.13 -20.28 2.45
C ILE A 162 -6.14 -19.59 1.54
N GLU A 163 -7.20 -19.06 2.14
CA GLU A 163 -7.99 -18.01 1.51
C GLU A 163 -7.47 -16.67 2.04
N PRO A 164 -6.88 -15.80 1.20
CA PRO A 164 -6.34 -14.52 1.65
C PRO A 164 -7.46 -13.52 2.01
N PRO A 165 -7.16 -12.53 2.86
CA PRO A 165 -8.11 -11.49 3.21
C PRO A 165 -8.59 -10.72 1.98
N ARG A 166 -9.88 -10.41 1.95
CA ARG A 166 -10.55 -9.81 0.79
C ARG A 166 -11.43 -8.63 1.17
N TRP A 167 -11.17 -7.46 0.60
CA TRP A 167 -11.96 -6.24 0.81
C TRP A 167 -13.06 -6.08 -0.26
N ALA A 168 -14.16 -5.43 0.12
CA ALA A 168 -15.35 -5.25 -0.71
C ALA A 168 -15.04 -4.57 -2.06
N ILE A 169 -14.36 -3.43 -2.04
CA ILE A 169 -14.02 -2.66 -3.25
C ILE A 169 -12.69 -3.12 -3.85
N TRP A 170 -11.67 -3.26 -3.01
CA TRP A 170 -10.28 -3.43 -3.46
C TRP A 170 -9.82 -4.89 -3.59
N ASN A 171 -10.70 -5.84 -3.25
CA ASN A 171 -10.43 -7.27 -3.35
C ASN A 171 -9.14 -7.65 -2.58
N TYR A 172 -8.04 -7.96 -3.28
CA TYR A 172 -6.75 -8.31 -2.65
C TYR A 172 -5.72 -7.18 -2.69
N ASP A 173 -6.05 -6.03 -3.29
CA ASP A 173 -5.10 -4.98 -3.67
C ASP A 173 -5.27 -3.74 -2.79
N LEU A 174 -4.64 -3.76 -1.62
CA LEU A 174 -4.68 -2.62 -0.71
C LEU A 174 -3.91 -1.41 -1.22
N GLU A 175 -2.97 -1.55 -2.16
CA GLU A 175 -2.30 -0.39 -2.73
C GLU A 175 -3.32 0.57 -3.38
N LYS A 176 -4.34 0.01 -4.05
CA LYS A 176 -5.48 0.81 -4.57
C LYS A 176 -6.28 1.50 -3.46
N TYR A 177 -6.47 0.85 -2.31
CA TYR A 177 -7.11 1.49 -1.16
C TYR A 177 -6.32 2.72 -0.72
N PHE A 178 -5.04 2.54 -0.40
CA PHE A 178 -4.22 3.65 0.09
C PHE A 178 -4.12 4.74 -0.95
N THR A 179 -3.84 4.41 -2.21
CA THR A 179 -3.70 5.40 -3.27
C THR A 179 -5.01 6.13 -3.59
N SER A 180 -6.19 5.54 -3.41
CA SER A 180 -7.48 6.22 -3.61
C SER A 180 -7.90 7.08 -2.42
N GLN A 181 -7.71 6.59 -1.18
CA GLN A 181 -8.17 7.25 0.04
C GLN A 181 -7.15 8.21 0.66
N MET A 182 -5.91 8.20 0.17
CA MET A 182 -4.82 9.02 0.70
C MET A 182 -5.11 10.51 0.61
N ILE A 183 -4.86 11.20 1.70
CA ILE A 183 -4.70 12.65 1.80
C ILE A 183 -3.20 12.91 1.82
N TYR A 184 -2.70 13.60 0.79
CA TYR A 184 -1.27 13.86 0.71
C TYR A 184 -0.84 14.87 1.77
N PRO A 185 0.25 14.63 2.53
CA PRO A 185 0.78 15.60 3.47
C PRO A 185 1.09 16.96 2.82
N GLU A 186 0.47 18.02 3.32
CA GLU A 186 0.44 19.33 2.63
C GLU A 186 1.83 19.91 2.36
N GLN A 187 2.75 19.78 3.33
CA GLN A 187 4.11 20.32 3.19
C GLN A 187 4.91 19.57 2.10
N GLN A 188 4.76 18.25 2.03
CA GLN A 188 5.43 17.40 1.04
C GLN A 188 4.81 17.61 -0.34
N LEU A 189 3.49 17.79 -0.41
CA LEU A 189 2.79 18.12 -1.66
C LEU A 189 3.24 19.48 -2.22
N LYS A 190 3.41 20.50 -1.37
CA LYS A 190 3.94 21.82 -1.76
C LYS A 190 5.37 21.74 -2.29
N LYS A 191 6.20 20.88 -1.71
CA LYS A 191 7.58 20.61 -2.14
C LYS A 191 7.67 19.66 -3.35
N ASN A 192 6.54 19.13 -3.83
CA ASN A 192 6.48 18.12 -4.88
C ASN A 192 7.37 16.89 -4.56
N GLN A 193 7.45 16.54 -3.28
CA GLN A 193 8.32 15.49 -2.76
C GLN A 193 7.66 14.14 -2.90
N ALA A 194 8.14 13.32 -3.84
CA ALA A 194 7.71 11.93 -3.97
C ALA A 194 8.42 11.00 -2.98
N GLY A 195 7.80 9.87 -2.69
CA GLY A 195 8.39 8.81 -1.87
C GLY A 195 7.45 7.61 -1.73
N TYR A 196 7.70 6.79 -0.73
CA TYR A 196 6.85 5.67 -0.36
C TYR A 196 6.85 5.47 1.16
N SER A 197 5.92 4.64 1.64
CA SER A 197 5.95 4.04 2.96
C SER A 197 5.53 2.58 2.86
N ILE A 198 6.23 1.69 3.56
CA ILE A 198 5.90 0.26 3.66
C ILE A 198 5.39 -0.01 5.06
N ALA A 199 4.15 -0.50 5.16
CA ALA A 199 3.52 -0.86 6.42
C ALA A 199 3.24 -2.35 6.47
N MET A 200 3.42 -2.94 7.64
CA MET A 200 2.98 -4.28 7.99
C MET A 200 2.02 -4.19 9.17
N PHE A 201 0.90 -4.88 9.11
CA PHE A 201 -0.07 -4.93 10.20
C PHE A 201 -0.70 -6.31 10.31
N SER A 202 -1.20 -6.67 11.49
CA SER A 202 -1.98 -7.89 11.65
C SER A 202 -3.43 -7.67 11.22
N ILE A 203 -4.04 -8.71 10.66
CA ILE A 203 -5.49 -8.77 10.40
C ILE A 203 -6.04 -9.86 11.31
N ASP A 204 -7.00 -9.50 12.15
CA ASP A 204 -7.60 -10.42 13.10
C ASP A 204 -8.60 -11.40 12.45
N THR A 205 -9.18 -12.29 13.25
CA THR A 205 -10.22 -13.24 12.78
C THR A 205 -11.55 -12.58 12.39
N LEU A 206 -11.73 -11.28 12.66
CA LEU A 206 -12.89 -10.49 12.25
C LEU A 206 -12.60 -9.67 10.99
N GLY A 207 -11.38 -9.74 10.45
CA GLY A 207 -10.97 -9.00 9.26
C GLY A 207 -10.61 -7.54 9.54
N LEU A 208 -10.28 -7.21 10.78
CA LEU A 208 -9.92 -5.86 11.20
C LEU A 208 -8.40 -5.72 11.35
N PRO A 209 -7.82 -4.58 10.91
CA PRO A 209 -6.40 -4.33 11.08
C PRO A 209 -6.07 -3.98 12.54
N CYS A 210 -4.98 -4.58 13.03
CA CYS A 210 -4.39 -4.37 14.35
C CYS A 210 -2.91 -3.98 14.20
N ASP A 211 -2.12 -4.02 15.28
CA ASP A 211 -0.65 -3.91 15.35
C ASP A 211 0.08 -3.36 14.11
N ILE A 212 -0.07 -2.05 13.86
CA ILE A 212 0.49 -1.39 12.68
C ILE A 212 1.96 -1.05 12.91
N ASN A 213 2.83 -1.54 12.03
CA ASN A 213 4.26 -1.30 12.05
C ASN A 213 4.72 -0.70 10.71
N ILE A 214 5.50 0.37 10.73
CA ILE A 214 6.13 0.93 9.54
C ILE A 214 7.51 0.30 9.40
N LEU A 215 7.71 -0.45 8.31
CA LEU A 215 8.96 -1.17 8.06
C LEU A 215 10.04 -0.23 7.52
N THR A 216 9.68 0.62 6.57
CA THR A 216 10.55 1.62 5.96
C THR A 216 9.73 2.69 5.27
N SER A 217 10.26 3.91 5.18
CA SER A 217 9.57 5.04 4.57
C SER A 217 10.55 6.15 4.22
N PHE A 218 10.17 6.96 3.23
CA PHE A 218 10.90 8.16 2.84
C PHE A 218 10.67 9.35 3.79
N HIS A 219 9.53 9.40 4.50
CA HIS A 219 9.19 10.56 5.32
C HIS A 219 8.16 10.25 6.41
N LYS A 220 8.37 10.74 7.63
CA LYS A 220 7.49 10.49 8.80
C LYS A 220 6.03 10.95 8.60
N ASP A 221 5.78 11.96 7.80
CA ASP A 221 4.41 12.41 7.49
C ASP A 221 3.68 11.45 6.55
N PHE A 222 4.39 10.69 5.71
CA PHE A 222 3.79 9.59 4.94
C PHE A 222 3.33 8.48 5.88
N ASP A 223 4.13 8.15 6.89
CA ASP A 223 3.82 7.13 7.90
C ASP A 223 2.53 7.44 8.63
N LYS A 224 2.34 8.70 9.04
CA LYS A 224 1.12 9.14 9.73
C LYS A 224 -0.12 8.90 8.89
N GLU A 225 -0.03 9.18 7.60
CA GLU A 225 -1.14 8.99 6.67
C GLU A 225 -1.42 7.50 6.44
N VAL A 226 -0.39 6.68 6.27
CA VAL A 226 -0.56 5.22 6.17
C VAL A 226 -1.20 4.66 7.45
N VAL A 227 -0.74 5.07 8.63
CA VAL A 227 -1.32 4.64 9.91
C VAL A 227 -2.79 5.06 10.03
N ARG A 228 -3.14 6.29 9.62
CA ARG A 228 -4.54 6.77 9.61
C ARG A 228 -5.40 5.89 8.72
N LEU A 229 -4.97 5.67 7.48
CA LEU A 229 -5.69 4.86 6.49
C LEU A 229 -5.84 3.41 6.95
N THR A 230 -4.79 2.80 7.51
CA THR A 230 -4.88 1.44 8.05
C THR A 230 -5.89 1.36 9.20
N ARG A 231 -5.96 2.36 10.09
CA ARG A 231 -6.97 2.38 11.17
C ARG A 231 -8.40 2.54 10.68
N GLU A 232 -8.59 3.19 9.53
CA GLU A 232 -9.90 3.40 8.92
C GLU A 232 -10.21 2.39 7.80
N LEU A 233 -9.45 1.29 7.72
CA LEU A 233 -9.68 0.24 6.76
C LEU A 233 -10.97 -0.50 7.16
N PRO A 234 -11.94 -0.67 6.24
CA PRO A 234 -13.13 -1.45 6.54
C PRO A 234 -12.76 -2.91 6.79
N HIS A 235 -13.63 -3.63 7.51
CA HIS A 235 -13.43 -5.06 7.72
C HIS A 235 -13.36 -5.79 6.36
N CYS A 236 -12.47 -6.75 6.27
CA CYS A 236 -12.40 -7.67 5.13
C CYS A 236 -13.09 -8.99 5.45
N LEU A 237 -13.30 -9.81 4.43
CA LEU A 237 -13.40 -11.25 4.65
C LEU A 237 -12.02 -11.71 5.15
N PRO A 238 -11.93 -12.29 6.35
CA PRO A 238 -10.66 -12.60 6.99
C PRO A 238 -9.94 -13.74 6.30
N CYS A 239 -8.64 -13.86 6.58
CA CYS A 239 -7.84 -14.99 6.12
C CYS A 239 -8.41 -16.31 6.68
N ARG A 240 -8.41 -17.36 5.87
CA ARG A 240 -8.82 -18.71 6.30
C ARG A 240 -7.76 -19.74 5.97
N ASP A 241 -7.68 -20.78 6.79
CA ASP A 241 -6.89 -21.96 6.48
C ASP A 241 -7.61 -22.86 5.45
N LYS A 242 -6.93 -23.93 5.04
CA LYS A 242 -7.45 -24.98 4.13
C LYS A 242 -8.77 -25.62 4.59
N ASP A 243 -9.06 -25.59 5.88
CA ASP A 243 -10.26 -26.20 6.48
C ASP A 243 -11.40 -25.16 6.59
N GLY A 244 -11.17 -23.93 6.08
CA GLY A 244 -12.14 -22.84 6.09
C GLY A 244 -12.24 -22.11 7.42
N LYS A 245 -11.36 -22.39 8.38
CA LYS A 245 -11.37 -21.72 9.69
C LYS A 245 -10.67 -20.37 9.58
N ARG A 246 -11.30 -19.34 10.16
CA ARG A 246 -10.73 -17.99 10.22
C ARG A 246 -9.44 -17.99 11.03
N MET A 247 -8.42 -17.32 10.50
CA MET A 247 -7.12 -17.21 11.14
C MET A 247 -6.57 -15.80 11.00
N GLU A 248 -5.72 -15.42 11.94
CA GLU A 248 -4.99 -14.16 11.87
C GLU A 248 -3.82 -14.29 10.90
N CYS A 249 -3.52 -13.21 10.19
CA CYS A 249 -2.37 -13.12 9.31
C CYS A 249 -1.71 -11.75 9.43
N PHE A 250 -0.48 -11.63 8.94
CA PHE A 250 0.11 -10.31 8.69
C PHE A 250 -0.12 -9.91 7.24
N TYR A 251 -0.30 -8.62 7.01
CA TYR A 251 -0.40 -8.05 5.67
C TYR A 251 0.63 -6.92 5.53
N THR A 252 1.48 -7.02 4.50
CA THR A 252 2.48 -6.00 4.17
C THR A 252 2.07 -5.26 2.91
N VAL A 253 2.06 -3.93 2.94
CA VAL A 253 1.64 -3.09 1.82
C VAL A 253 2.67 -2.02 1.53
N TYR A 254 2.96 -1.83 0.24
CA TYR A 254 3.72 -0.71 -0.28
C TYR A 254 2.75 0.41 -0.64
N VAL A 255 2.99 1.62 -0.13
CA VAL A 255 2.15 2.79 -0.40
C VAL A 255 2.97 3.85 -1.11
N PRO A 256 2.74 4.09 -2.41
CA PRO A 256 3.43 5.12 -3.16
C PRO A 256 2.85 6.51 -2.89
N PHE A 257 3.72 7.45 -2.57
CA PHE A 257 3.39 8.87 -2.41
C PHE A 257 3.87 9.63 -3.64
N LEU A 258 3.02 9.69 -4.67
CA LEU A 258 3.31 10.32 -5.96
C LEU A 258 2.49 11.61 -6.13
N PRO A 259 3.08 12.82 -5.98
CA PRO A 259 2.37 14.10 -6.01
C PRO A 259 1.50 14.34 -7.25
N GLN A 260 1.99 14.04 -8.47
CA GLN A 260 1.24 14.28 -9.70
C GLN A 260 0.08 13.31 -9.83
N HIS A 261 0.31 12.02 -9.54
CA HIS A 261 -0.77 11.02 -9.50
C HIS A 261 -1.83 11.38 -8.45
N TYR A 262 -1.42 11.92 -7.29
CA TYR A 262 -2.35 12.42 -6.28
C TYR A 262 -3.23 13.56 -6.82
N ARG A 263 -2.63 14.58 -7.45
CA ARG A 263 -3.35 15.72 -8.04
C ARG A 263 -4.32 15.28 -9.13
N ASP A 264 -3.89 14.36 -9.99
CA ASP A 264 -4.71 13.81 -11.06
C ASP A 264 -5.93 13.06 -10.49
N ARG A 265 -5.73 12.24 -9.44
CA ARG A 265 -6.81 11.54 -8.74
C ARG A 265 -7.76 12.51 -8.04
N VAL A 266 -7.27 13.53 -7.30
CA VAL A 266 -8.16 14.52 -6.65
C VAL A 266 -9.03 15.25 -7.68
N LYS A 267 -8.48 15.57 -8.85
CA LYS A 267 -9.24 16.16 -9.95
C LYS A 267 -10.29 15.19 -10.50
N ALA A 268 -9.92 13.93 -10.70
CA ALA A 268 -10.85 12.91 -11.18
C ALA A 268 -11.98 12.65 -10.18
N ASP A 269 -11.67 12.55 -8.89
CA ASP A 269 -12.65 12.33 -7.81
C ASP A 269 -13.66 13.49 -7.74
N SER A 270 -13.18 14.74 -7.87
CA SER A 270 -14.08 15.91 -7.91
C SER A 270 -15.02 15.91 -9.12
N ILE A 271 -14.57 15.43 -10.28
CA ILE A 271 -15.42 15.30 -11.47
C ILE A 271 -16.45 14.19 -11.24
N ALA A 272 -16.00 13.04 -10.75
CA ALA A 272 -16.87 11.90 -10.46
C ALA A 272 -17.94 12.26 -9.41
N GLU A 273 -17.59 13.02 -8.36
CA GLU A 273 -18.55 13.47 -7.35
C GLU A 273 -19.68 14.33 -7.95
N GLU A 274 -19.37 15.22 -8.89
CA GLU A 274 -20.38 16.03 -9.59
C GLU A 274 -21.23 15.19 -10.55
N GLU A 275 -20.63 14.23 -11.26
CA GLU A 275 -21.36 13.30 -12.12
C GLU A 275 -22.34 12.43 -11.31
N LEU A 276 -21.92 11.96 -10.14
CA LEU A 276 -22.76 11.15 -9.24
C LEU A 276 -24.01 11.89 -8.76
N LYS A 277 -23.96 13.22 -8.59
CA LYS A 277 -25.14 14.03 -8.25
C LYS A 277 -26.22 14.00 -9.33
N GLN A 278 -25.84 13.67 -10.57
CA GLN A 278 -26.73 13.62 -11.73
C GLN A 278 -27.13 12.20 -12.13
N CYS A 279 -26.72 11.18 -11.37
CA CYS A 279 -26.94 9.78 -11.71
C CYS A 279 -27.75 9.04 -10.64
N PHE A 280 -28.66 8.16 -11.08
CA PHE A 280 -29.22 7.12 -10.22
C PHE A 280 -28.26 5.94 -10.24
N VAL A 281 -27.50 5.77 -9.17
CA VAL A 281 -26.48 4.71 -9.05
C VAL A 281 -26.95 3.65 -8.07
N GLU A 282 -26.96 2.40 -8.52
CA GLU A 282 -27.15 1.25 -7.67
C GLU A 282 -25.81 0.92 -6.99
N TRP A 283 -25.73 1.21 -5.68
CA TRP A 283 -24.50 1.05 -4.90
C TRP A 283 -24.34 -0.34 -4.30
N GLU A 284 -25.25 -1.27 -4.57
CA GLU A 284 -25.26 -2.57 -3.89
C GLU A 284 -25.17 -3.71 -4.89
N ALA A 285 -24.21 -4.61 -4.68
CA ALA A 285 -24.25 -5.94 -5.28
C ALA A 285 -24.90 -6.89 -4.28
N ILE A 286 -25.98 -7.54 -4.70
CA ILE A 286 -26.71 -8.50 -3.89
C ILE A 286 -25.80 -9.71 -3.62
N SER A 287 -25.89 -10.27 -2.41
CA SER A 287 -25.25 -11.54 -2.07
C SER A 287 -25.62 -12.64 -3.05
N TYR A 288 -24.79 -13.66 -3.18
CA TYR A 288 -25.11 -14.79 -4.04
C TYR A 288 -24.43 -16.06 -3.57
N PHE A 289 -25.00 -17.20 -3.96
CA PHE A 289 -24.52 -18.52 -3.61
C PHE A 289 -23.76 -19.17 -4.77
N GLN A 290 -22.54 -19.64 -4.51
CA GLN A 290 -21.70 -20.36 -5.48
C GLN A 290 -21.58 -19.65 -6.84
N GLU A 291 -22.05 -20.27 -7.92
CA GLU A 291 -21.97 -19.75 -9.30
C GLU A 291 -22.81 -18.48 -9.53
N GLY A 292 -23.55 -18.03 -8.53
CA GLY A 292 -24.34 -16.80 -8.59
C GLY A 292 -25.62 -16.91 -9.41
N LYS A 293 -26.00 -18.13 -9.82
CA LYS A 293 -27.30 -18.35 -10.49
C LYS A 293 -28.42 -18.24 -9.45
N PRO A 294 -29.57 -17.63 -9.79
CA PRO A 294 -30.68 -17.44 -8.86
C PRO A 294 -31.19 -18.72 -8.18
N TRP A 295 -31.05 -19.87 -8.85
CA TRP A 295 -31.54 -21.17 -8.37
C TRP A 295 -30.46 -22.02 -7.67
N SER A 296 -29.20 -21.61 -7.62
CA SER A 296 -28.11 -22.44 -7.06
C SER A 296 -28.37 -22.85 -5.61
N ALA A 297 -28.91 -21.95 -4.78
CA ALA A 297 -29.24 -22.27 -3.40
C ALA A 297 -30.39 -23.28 -3.29
N GLN A 298 -31.41 -23.17 -4.16
CA GLN A 298 -32.51 -24.14 -4.24
C GLN A 298 -31.99 -25.51 -4.68
N GLU A 299 -31.17 -25.55 -5.72
CA GLU A 299 -30.59 -26.78 -6.25
C GLU A 299 -29.70 -27.49 -5.22
N TYR A 300 -28.87 -26.74 -4.48
CA TYR A 300 -28.05 -27.27 -3.40
C TYR A 300 -28.88 -27.99 -2.34
N ILE A 301 -30.03 -27.42 -1.97
CA ILE A 301 -30.96 -28.00 -1.00
C ILE A 301 -31.60 -29.25 -1.61
N THR A 302 -32.19 -29.13 -2.80
CA THR A 302 -32.90 -30.24 -3.46
C THR A 302 -32.00 -31.47 -3.65
N GLN A 303 -30.73 -31.28 -4.00
CA GLN A 303 -29.77 -32.38 -4.15
C GLN A 303 -29.43 -33.11 -2.84
N ARG A 304 -29.70 -32.50 -1.68
CA ARG A 304 -29.42 -33.06 -0.34
C ARG A 304 -30.66 -33.52 0.40
N LEU A 305 -31.85 -33.25 -0.15
CA LEU A 305 -33.09 -33.68 0.46
C LEU A 305 -33.28 -35.17 0.28
N VAL A 306 -33.67 -35.82 1.37
CA VAL A 306 -34.02 -37.24 1.40
C VAL A 306 -35.33 -37.36 2.14
N TYR A 307 -36.41 -37.60 1.40
CA TYR A 307 -37.76 -37.71 1.94
C TYR A 307 -38.56 -38.81 1.23
N ASP A 308 -39.42 -39.50 2.00
CA ASP A 308 -40.41 -40.42 1.46
C ASP A 308 -41.62 -39.62 0.98
N PRO A 309 -42.05 -39.68 -0.29
CA PRO A 309 -43.21 -38.95 -0.77
C PRO A 309 -44.56 -39.45 -0.26
N ALA A 310 -44.65 -40.57 0.48
CA ALA A 310 -45.91 -41.13 0.99
C ALA A 310 -46.81 -40.13 1.77
N PRO A 311 -46.28 -39.25 2.65
CA PRO A 311 -47.08 -38.25 3.38
C PRO A 311 -47.79 -37.22 2.49
N LEU A 312 -47.46 -37.12 1.20
CA LEU A 312 -48.21 -36.28 0.25
C LEU A 312 -49.62 -36.80 -0.01
N GLY A 313 -49.88 -38.10 0.20
CA GLY A 313 -51.16 -38.72 -0.09
C GLY A 313 -51.61 -38.47 -1.53
N ASN A 314 -52.75 -37.81 -1.71
CA ASN A 314 -53.30 -37.47 -3.03
C ASN A 314 -52.67 -36.22 -3.67
N LYS A 315 -51.83 -35.47 -2.95
CA LYS A 315 -51.18 -34.26 -3.48
C LYS A 315 -50.02 -34.64 -4.39
N GLN A 316 -49.89 -33.94 -5.51
CA GLN A 316 -48.76 -34.12 -6.45
C GLN A 316 -47.46 -33.49 -5.93
N GLN A 317 -47.58 -32.40 -5.17
CA GLN A 317 -46.45 -31.65 -4.62
C GLN A 317 -46.82 -30.94 -3.33
N ALA A 318 -45.82 -30.66 -2.50
CA ALA A 318 -45.87 -29.72 -1.39
C ALA A 318 -44.83 -28.61 -1.61
N ARG A 319 -45.07 -27.42 -1.07
CA ARG A 319 -44.16 -26.28 -1.22
C ARG A 319 -43.88 -25.66 0.13
N GLY A 320 -42.60 -25.64 0.51
CA GLY A 320 -42.08 -24.87 1.63
C GLY A 320 -41.43 -23.57 1.15
N ILE A 321 -41.44 -22.55 2.00
CA ILE A 321 -40.72 -21.29 1.77
C ILE A 321 -39.91 -21.00 3.02
N TYR A 322 -38.61 -20.84 2.85
CA TYR A 322 -37.64 -20.69 3.94
C TYR A 322 -36.92 -19.36 3.79
N THR A 323 -36.70 -18.68 4.92
CA THR A 323 -35.93 -17.45 5.00
C THR A 323 -34.56 -17.75 5.56
N VAL A 324 -33.53 -17.26 4.90
CA VAL A 324 -32.13 -17.39 5.30
C VAL A 324 -31.57 -16.01 5.56
N ARG A 325 -30.92 -15.81 6.71
CA ARG A 325 -30.15 -14.59 6.98
C ARG A 325 -28.67 -14.89 6.94
N ILE A 326 -27.96 -14.07 6.19
CA ILE A 326 -26.53 -14.20 5.91
C ILE A 326 -25.85 -12.96 6.46
N ASN A 327 -24.79 -13.14 7.25
CA ASN A 327 -24.06 -12.03 7.84
C ASN A 327 -23.09 -11.38 6.82
N SER A 328 -22.39 -10.31 7.23
CA SER A 328 -21.38 -9.63 6.39
C SER A 328 -20.18 -10.52 6.03
N TYR A 329 -20.00 -11.68 6.66
CA TYR A 329 -18.97 -12.65 6.32
C TYR A 329 -19.46 -13.73 5.34
N GLY A 330 -20.73 -13.67 4.93
CA GLY A 330 -21.33 -14.66 4.03
C GLY A 330 -21.75 -15.95 4.75
N GLU A 331 -21.80 -15.96 6.06
CA GLU A 331 -22.20 -17.14 6.84
C GLU A 331 -23.68 -17.07 7.19
N VAL A 332 -24.36 -18.21 7.11
CA VAL A 332 -25.75 -18.34 7.55
C VAL A 332 -25.78 -18.28 9.08
N TYR A 333 -26.46 -17.29 9.64
CA TYR A 333 -26.59 -17.13 11.09
C TYR A 333 -28.01 -17.38 11.59
N GLU A 334 -29.01 -17.32 10.71
CA GLU A 334 -30.40 -17.63 11.05
C GLU A 334 -31.12 -18.24 9.84
N THR A 335 -31.96 -19.25 10.11
CA THR A 335 -32.88 -19.82 9.13
C THR A 335 -34.24 -20.07 9.77
N LYS A 336 -35.32 -19.79 9.03
CA LYS A 336 -36.71 -19.88 9.51
C LYS A 336 -37.63 -20.41 8.41
N VAL A 337 -38.66 -21.14 8.83
CA VAL A 337 -39.79 -21.47 7.94
C VAL A 337 -40.68 -20.23 7.83
N LEU A 338 -40.76 -19.64 6.64
CA LEU A 338 -41.71 -18.57 6.35
C LEU A 338 -43.09 -19.15 6.02
N ARG A 339 -43.12 -20.27 5.29
CA ARG A 339 -44.33 -21.05 5.01
C ARG A 339 -43.99 -22.53 4.98
N SER A 340 -44.59 -23.30 5.88
CA SER A 340 -44.38 -24.74 5.99
C SER A 340 -44.88 -25.48 4.74
N CYS A 341 -44.19 -26.56 4.37
CA CYS A 341 -44.67 -27.50 3.35
C CYS A 341 -45.81 -28.41 3.85
N GLY A 342 -46.14 -28.35 5.15
CA GLY A 342 -47.18 -29.13 5.81
C GLY A 342 -46.71 -30.46 6.40
N ILE A 343 -45.41 -30.74 6.34
CA ILE A 343 -44.77 -31.95 6.91
C ILE A 343 -43.53 -31.47 7.68
N GLU A 344 -43.59 -31.55 9.00
CA GLU A 344 -42.61 -30.93 9.90
C GLU A 344 -41.19 -31.48 9.70
N ASP A 345 -41.03 -32.79 9.54
CA ASP A 345 -39.72 -33.43 9.33
C ASP A 345 -39.01 -32.91 8.08
N TRP A 346 -39.77 -32.60 7.02
CA TRP A 346 -39.21 -32.09 5.77
C TRP A 346 -38.77 -30.64 5.92
N ASP A 347 -39.57 -29.83 6.61
CA ASP A 347 -39.20 -28.46 6.94
C ASP A 347 -37.91 -28.45 7.79
N ASN A 348 -37.82 -29.31 8.80
CA ASN A 348 -36.63 -29.42 9.65
C ASN A 348 -35.38 -29.84 8.85
N GLN A 349 -35.50 -30.83 7.96
CA GLN A 349 -34.40 -31.25 7.09
C GLN A 349 -33.92 -30.10 6.19
N VAL A 350 -34.83 -29.30 5.61
CA VAL A 350 -34.44 -28.12 4.83
C VAL A 350 -33.69 -27.10 5.70
N LEU A 351 -34.15 -26.83 6.92
CA LEU A 351 -33.46 -25.92 7.83
C LEU A 351 -32.05 -26.40 8.19
N GLU A 352 -31.87 -27.70 8.42
CA GLU A 352 -30.56 -28.30 8.68
C GLU A 352 -29.61 -28.15 7.49
N ILE A 353 -30.06 -28.48 6.27
CA ILE A 353 -29.27 -28.30 5.05
C ILE A 353 -28.87 -26.83 4.86
N ILE A 354 -29.79 -25.89 5.14
CA ILE A 354 -29.51 -24.45 5.04
C ILE A 354 -28.44 -24.01 6.05
N ARG A 355 -28.47 -24.53 7.28
CA ARG A 355 -27.47 -24.20 8.32
C ARG A 355 -26.07 -24.68 7.94
N GLU A 356 -25.98 -25.78 7.21
CA GLU A 356 -24.71 -26.37 6.75
C GLU A 356 -24.24 -25.81 5.40
N MET A 357 -24.97 -24.84 4.83
CA MET A 357 -24.57 -24.24 3.56
C MET A 357 -23.16 -23.65 3.65
N PRO A 358 -22.34 -23.83 2.61
CA PRO A 358 -21.05 -23.17 2.52
C PRO A 358 -21.23 -21.64 2.47
N ARG A 359 -20.14 -20.94 2.74
CA ARG A 359 -20.10 -19.49 2.76
C ARG A 359 -20.62 -18.89 1.45
N TRP A 360 -21.56 -17.96 1.57
CA TRP A 360 -22.07 -17.13 0.49
C TRP A 360 -21.07 -16.01 0.16
N THR A 361 -21.20 -15.43 -1.03
CA THR A 361 -20.64 -14.09 -1.25
C THR A 361 -21.59 -13.09 -0.60
N PRO A 362 -21.15 -12.31 0.41
CA PRO A 362 -22.01 -11.35 1.09
C PRO A 362 -22.43 -10.21 0.16
N THR A 363 -23.48 -9.49 0.57
CA THR A 363 -23.88 -8.26 -0.11
C THR A 363 -22.76 -7.24 0.04
N ILE A 364 -22.45 -6.53 -1.04
CA ILE A 364 -21.46 -5.46 -1.03
C ILE A 364 -22.19 -4.15 -1.22
N ASN A 365 -21.99 -3.20 -0.31
CA ASN A 365 -22.29 -1.81 -0.57
C ASN A 365 -21.00 -1.12 -1.01
N TYR A 366 -21.00 -0.49 -2.18
CA TYR A 366 -19.85 0.20 -2.78
C TYR A 366 -19.75 1.68 -2.39
N TYR A 367 -20.68 2.19 -1.58
CA TYR A 367 -20.64 3.57 -1.11
C TYR A 367 -19.45 3.81 -0.18
N GLY A 368 -18.80 4.96 -0.34
CA GLY A 368 -17.63 5.35 0.46
C GLY A 368 -16.47 4.38 0.28
N LYS A 369 -16.03 3.74 1.37
CA LYS A 369 -14.94 2.74 1.35
C LYS A 369 -15.42 1.33 1.01
N GLY A 370 -16.73 1.18 0.86
CA GLY A 370 -17.43 -0.07 0.67
C GLY A 370 -17.33 -1.01 1.87
N GLU A 371 -18.37 -1.81 2.02
CA GLU A 371 -18.55 -2.68 3.16
C GLU A 371 -19.34 -3.92 2.76
N TYR A 372 -19.03 -5.03 3.42
CA TYR A 372 -19.89 -6.19 3.37
C TYR A 372 -21.08 -6.00 4.30
N ARG A 373 -22.28 -6.35 3.83
CA ARG A 373 -23.53 -6.22 4.55
C ARG A 373 -24.23 -7.55 4.72
N GLU A 374 -25.09 -7.59 5.73
CA GLU A 374 -26.03 -8.69 5.90
C GLU A 374 -27.06 -8.71 4.77
N SER A 375 -27.64 -9.88 4.54
CA SER A 375 -28.70 -10.05 3.55
C SER A 375 -29.72 -11.10 3.98
N VAL A 376 -30.91 -11.00 3.39
CA VAL A 376 -32.02 -11.92 3.65
C VAL A 376 -32.47 -12.52 2.33
N TRP A 377 -32.49 -13.85 2.29
CA TRP A 377 -32.92 -14.64 1.13
C TRP A 377 -34.20 -15.40 1.44
N THR A 378 -35.05 -15.56 0.42
CA THR A 378 -36.25 -16.40 0.49
C THR A 378 -36.12 -17.51 -0.54
N ILE A 379 -36.04 -18.76 -0.08
CA ILE A 379 -35.79 -19.92 -0.92
C ILE A 379 -37.05 -20.80 -0.93
N PRO A 380 -37.75 -20.92 -2.07
CA PRO A 380 -38.87 -21.85 -2.21
C PRO A 380 -38.35 -23.25 -2.54
N ILE A 381 -38.80 -24.26 -1.81
CA ILE A 381 -38.52 -25.67 -2.11
C ILE A 381 -39.83 -26.36 -2.47
N ILE A 382 -39.79 -27.17 -3.53
CA ILE A 382 -40.93 -27.96 -3.99
C ILE A 382 -40.58 -29.43 -3.79
N PHE A 383 -41.40 -30.12 -3.01
CA PHE A 383 -41.32 -31.56 -2.79
C PHE A 383 -42.29 -32.24 -3.75
N ARG A 384 -41.84 -33.28 -4.46
CA ARG A 384 -42.59 -33.94 -5.53
C ARG A 384 -42.63 -35.44 -5.32
N LYS A 385 -43.72 -36.06 -5.78
CA LYS A 385 -43.97 -37.49 -5.66
C LYS A 385 -43.05 -38.40 -6.52
N GLY A 386 -42.21 -37.81 -7.39
CA GLY A 386 -41.46 -38.52 -8.44
C GLY A 386 -39.96 -38.25 -8.48
N GLU A 387 -39.39 -37.53 -7.51
CA GLU A 387 -37.93 -37.39 -7.37
C GLU A 387 -37.45 -38.49 -6.42
N ASN A 388 -37.37 -39.73 -6.92
CA ASN A 388 -36.72 -40.81 -6.17
C ASN A 388 -35.20 -40.64 -6.23
N ILE A 389 -34.63 -40.35 -5.06
CA ILE A 389 -33.47 -40.98 -4.43
C ILE A 389 -32.67 -41.88 -5.39
N GLN A 390 -31.45 -41.44 -5.71
CA GLN A 390 -30.40 -42.30 -6.25
C GLN A 390 -29.32 -42.50 -5.19
#